data_AF-A0A183KYT8-F1
#
_entry.id   AF-A0A183KYT8-F1
#
_cell.length_a   1.000
_cell.length_b   1.000
_cell.length_c   1.000
_cell.angle_alpha   90.00
_cell.angle_beta   90.00
_cell.angle_gamma   90.00
#
_symmetry.space_group_name_H-M   'P 1'
#
loop_
_entity.id
_entity.type
_entity.pdbx_description
1 polymer ?
#
loop_
_entity_poly.entity_id
_entity_poly.type
_entity_poly.pdbx_seq_one_letter_code
_entity_poly.pdbx_strand_id
1 'polypeptide(L)'
;MLVKKSNGPGLEYAQDHMLSFLMPQTDTKPLVSTPLDSVQSLTDDSSCWILRNDMKIWSRGHVIGQLKQSVEEGDIIGVIYDKGELRFTINGDIAHVYSEQTEQSPLCIDSGGEVLYPVLGVGDDTVLDVAFTANSFNYPPLSVEGFGEIKFQKEVTF
;
A
#
# COMPACT_ATOMS: atom_id res chain seq x y z
N MET A 1 1.11 5.65 5.76
CA MET A 1 1.33 4.29 6.29
C MET A 1 2.83 4.01 6.18
N LEU A 2 3.49 3.66 7.28
CA LEU A 2 4.90 3.25 7.27
C LEU A 2 4.98 1.81 7.75
N VAL A 3 5.64 0.94 6.98
CA VAL A 3 5.78 -0.48 7.33
C VAL A 3 7.24 -0.82 7.61
N LYS A 4 7.52 -1.49 8.73
CA LYS A 4 8.84 -2.00 9.10
C LYS A 4 8.82 -3.54 9.08
N LYS A 5 9.77 -4.15 8.37
CA LYS A 5 9.98 -5.61 8.34
C LYS A 5 10.93 -6.01 9.47
N SER A 6 10.61 -7.07 10.22
CA SER A 6 11.56 -7.70 11.15
C SER A 6 11.34 -9.21 11.22
N ASN A 7 12.37 -10.03 11.02
CA ASN A 7 12.28 -11.47 11.33
C ASN A 7 13.38 -11.94 12.31
N GLY A 8 12.96 -12.88 13.17
CA GLY A 8 13.84 -13.72 13.98
C GLY A 8 14.57 -14.76 13.12
N PRO A 9 15.49 -15.55 13.72
CA PRO A 9 16.48 -16.29 12.95
C PRO A 9 15.88 -17.52 12.26
N GLY A 10 15.96 -17.57 10.93
CA GLY A 10 16.13 -18.83 10.19
C GLY A 10 15.20 -19.07 9.01
N LEU A 11 15.84 -19.44 7.88
CA LEU A 11 15.34 -20.07 6.65
C LEU A 11 14.80 -19.13 5.56
N GLU A 12 15.66 -18.93 4.55
CA GLU A 12 15.31 -18.39 3.24
C GLU A 12 14.29 -19.29 2.54
N TYR A 13 13.07 -18.80 2.39
CA TYR A 13 12.20 -19.14 1.28
C TYR A 13 11.71 -17.83 0.66
N ALA A 14 11.80 -17.71 -0.66
CA ALA A 14 11.23 -16.59 -1.39
C ALA A 14 9.69 -16.64 -1.22
N GLN A 15 9.18 -15.91 -0.23
CA GLN A 15 7.75 -15.77 0.02
C GLN A 15 7.27 -14.43 -0.52
N ASP A 16 6.14 -14.45 -1.20
CA ASP A 16 5.42 -13.25 -1.63
C ASP A 16 5.05 -12.40 -0.40
N HIS A 17 5.45 -11.12 -0.39
CA HIS A 17 5.10 -10.15 0.66
C HIS A 17 4.36 -8.97 0.01
N MET A 18 3.40 -8.33 0.70
CA MET A 18 2.50 -7.36 0.06
C MET A 18 2.13 -6.15 0.95
N LEU A 19 2.05 -4.97 0.35
CA LEU A 19 1.29 -3.81 0.84
C LEU A 19 0.19 -3.45 -0.16
N SER A 20 -1.03 -3.19 0.29
CA SER A 20 -2.20 -2.93 -0.57
C SER A 20 -3.05 -1.73 -0.09
N PHE A 21 -3.96 -1.27 -0.94
CA PHE A 21 -5.06 -0.37 -0.58
C PHE A 21 -6.37 -1.00 -1.06
N LEU A 22 -7.40 -1.01 -0.21
CA LEU A 22 -8.78 -1.39 -0.54
C LEU A 22 -9.66 -0.15 -0.75
N MET A 23 -10.67 -0.25 -1.59
CA MET A 23 -11.83 0.66 -1.64
C MET A 23 -12.94 0.17 -0.67
N PRO A 24 -13.73 1.05 0.00
CA PRO A 24 -15.03 0.69 0.53
C PRO A 24 -16.04 0.44 -0.57
N GLN A 25 -16.95 -0.46 -0.22
CA GLN A 25 -18.24 -0.70 -0.86
C GLN A 25 -19.12 0.56 -0.82
N THR A 26 -19.72 0.94 -1.95
CA THR A 26 -20.91 1.81 -1.97
C THR A 26 -22.18 0.96 -1.97
N ASP A 27 -23.14 1.38 -1.14
CA ASP A 27 -24.29 0.62 -0.61
C ASP A 27 -25.41 0.26 -1.63
N THR A 28 -25.12 0.20 -2.94
CA THR A 28 -26.18 0.11 -3.98
C THR A 28 -25.96 -0.87 -5.12
N LYS A 29 -24.94 -1.73 -5.09
CA LYS A 29 -24.77 -2.83 -6.07
C LYS A 29 -24.44 -4.16 -5.39
N PRO A 30 -25.01 -5.31 -5.84
CA PRO A 30 -24.78 -6.59 -5.20
C PRO A 30 -23.30 -7.00 -5.33
N LEU A 31 -22.80 -7.47 -4.19
CA LEU A 31 -21.41 -7.73 -3.83
C LEU A 31 -20.67 -8.65 -4.83
N VAL A 32 -19.47 -8.22 -5.22
CA VAL A 32 -18.33 -9.12 -5.06
C VAL A 32 -17.58 -8.57 -3.85
N SER A 33 -17.76 -9.17 -2.67
CA SER A 33 -16.87 -8.90 -1.55
C SER A 33 -15.52 -9.48 -1.94
N THR A 34 -14.51 -8.65 -2.16
CA THR A 34 -13.15 -9.13 -2.39
C THR A 34 -12.77 -10.01 -1.20
N PRO A 35 -12.54 -11.31 -1.39
CA PRO A 35 -12.09 -12.16 -0.31
C PRO A 35 -10.73 -11.62 0.16
N LEU A 36 -10.65 -11.22 1.43
CA LEU A 36 -9.38 -10.81 2.06
C LEU A 36 -8.59 -12.03 2.57
N ASP A 37 -8.89 -13.21 2.02
CA ASP A 37 -8.37 -14.49 2.43
C ASP A 37 -7.02 -14.81 1.77
N SER A 38 -6.67 -14.11 0.68
CA SER A 38 -5.39 -14.29 0.02
C SER A 38 -4.89 -13.04 -0.69
N VAL A 39 -3.56 -12.96 -0.77
CA VAL A 39 -2.77 -12.02 -1.60
C VAL A 39 -3.22 -12.08 -3.08
N GLN A 40 -3.54 -13.28 -3.58
CA GLN A 40 -4.00 -13.44 -4.96
C GLN A 40 -5.38 -12.83 -5.18
N SER A 41 -6.32 -13.06 -4.27
CA SER A 41 -7.68 -12.49 -4.31
C SER A 41 -7.64 -10.96 -4.40
N LEU A 42 -6.75 -10.32 -3.64
CA LEU A 42 -6.54 -8.88 -3.69
C LEU A 42 -5.95 -8.42 -5.04
N THR A 43 -4.96 -9.17 -5.56
CA THR A 43 -4.25 -8.84 -6.81
C THR A 43 -5.19 -8.82 -8.01
N ASP A 44 -6.13 -9.77 -8.06
CA ASP A 44 -7.08 -9.90 -9.16
C ASP A 44 -8.25 -8.92 -9.05
N ASP A 45 -8.44 -8.32 -7.87
CA ASP A 45 -9.55 -7.41 -7.63
C ASP A 45 -9.38 -6.07 -8.35
N SER A 46 -10.49 -5.58 -8.90
CA SER A 46 -10.53 -4.36 -9.70
C SER A 46 -10.52 -3.05 -8.91
N SER A 47 -10.71 -3.14 -7.60
CA SER A 47 -10.76 -2.05 -6.63
C SER A 47 -9.48 -1.95 -5.78
N CYS A 48 -8.44 -2.72 -6.15
CA CYS A 48 -7.19 -2.79 -5.42
C CYS A 48 -6.01 -2.24 -6.24
N TRP A 49 -5.11 -1.55 -5.55
CA TRP A 49 -3.77 -1.19 -6.03
C TRP A 49 -2.75 -1.66 -5.03
N ILE A 50 -1.82 -2.48 -5.51
CA ILE A 50 -1.03 -3.35 -4.63
C ILE A 50 0.43 -3.29 -4.99
N LEU A 51 1.28 -2.88 -4.04
CA LEU A 51 2.71 -3.07 -4.12
C LEU A 51 3.09 -4.45 -3.57
N ARG A 52 3.65 -5.31 -4.42
CA ARG A 52 4.20 -6.62 -4.02
C ARG A 52 5.70 -6.52 -3.75
N ASN A 53 6.25 -7.54 -3.09
CA ASN A 53 7.66 -7.68 -2.74
C ASN A 53 8.61 -7.76 -3.95
N ASP A 54 8.10 -8.12 -5.13
CA ASP A 54 8.84 -8.03 -6.39
C ASP A 54 8.92 -6.58 -6.91
N MET A 55 8.51 -5.62 -6.09
CA MET A 55 8.45 -4.19 -6.34
C MET A 55 7.47 -3.77 -7.42
N LYS A 56 6.65 -4.71 -7.93
CA LYS A 56 5.62 -4.40 -8.91
C LYS A 56 4.35 -3.94 -8.25
N ILE A 57 3.68 -3.03 -8.92
CA ILE A 57 2.39 -2.49 -8.55
C ILE A 57 1.35 -3.15 -9.43
N TRP A 58 0.43 -3.87 -8.80
CA TRP A 58 -0.62 -4.65 -9.44
C TRP A 58 -1.98 -3.99 -9.25
N SER A 59 -2.83 -4.13 -10.27
CA SER A 59 -4.25 -3.81 -10.21
C SER A 59 -4.99 -4.62 -11.27
N ARG A 60 -6.19 -5.14 -10.96
CA ARG A 60 -7.01 -5.90 -11.92
C ARG A 60 -6.26 -7.10 -12.52
N GLY A 61 -5.38 -7.75 -11.76
CA GLY A 61 -4.54 -8.85 -12.22
C GLY A 61 -3.41 -8.47 -13.19
N HIS A 62 -3.13 -7.17 -13.39
CA HIS A 62 -2.07 -6.69 -14.28
C HIS A 62 -1.05 -5.83 -13.53
N VAL A 63 0.20 -5.87 -13.98
CA VAL A 63 1.24 -4.94 -13.53
C VAL A 63 1.02 -3.59 -14.19
N ILE A 64 0.84 -2.54 -13.38
CA ILE A 64 0.64 -1.17 -13.86
C ILE A 64 1.87 -0.28 -13.63
N GLY A 65 2.81 -0.74 -12.81
CA GLY A 65 4.09 -0.09 -12.61
C GLY A 65 5.05 -0.91 -11.74
N GLN A 66 6.25 -0.40 -11.52
CA GLN A 66 7.27 -1.03 -10.67
C GLN A 66 8.15 0.03 -9.99
N LEU A 67 8.48 -0.14 -8.71
CA LEU A 67 9.46 0.71 -8.04
C LEU A 67 10.86 0.50 -8.62
N LYS A 68 11.59 1.60 -8.82
CA LYS A 68 13.01 1.58 -9.24
C LYS A 68 13.91 0.96 -8.19
N GLN A 69 13.66 1.36 -6.96
CA GLN A 69 14.45 0.99 -5.80
C GLN A 69 14.00 -0.40 -5.34
N SER A 70 14.97 -1.25 -4.98
CA SER A 70 14.67 -2.45 -4.21
C SER A 70 14.32 -2.06 -2.76
N VAL A 71 13.54 -2.91 -2.11
CA VAL A 71 13.25 -2.83 -0.68
C VAL A 71 13.85 -4.06 -0.02
N GLU A 72 14.68 -3.82 0.99
CA GLU A 72 15.31 -4.85 1.80
C GLU A 72 14.65 -4.99 3.17
N GLU A 73 15.04 -5.99 3.94
CA GLU A 73 14.62 -6.09 5.33
C GLU A 73 15.10 -4.90 6.17
N GLY A 74 14.21 -4.37 7.01
CA GLY A 74 14.45 -3.19 7.83
C GLY A 74 14.13 -1.88 7.14
N ASP A 75 13.96 -1.88 5.81
CA ASP A 75 13.50 -0.69 5.09
C ASP A 75 12.08 -0.32 5.49
N ILE A 76 11.82 0.98 5.44
CA ILE A 76 10.53 1.55 5.79
C ILE A 76 9.87 2.09 4.53
N ILE A 77 8.80 1.42 4.10
CA ILE A 77 7.98 1.89 2.98
C ILE A 77 6.94 2.86 3.50
N GLY A 78 6.99 4.10 3.04
CA GLY A 78 5.91 5.07 3.18
C GLY A 78 4.95 4.98 2.00
N VAL A 79 3.66 5.10 2.29
CA VAL A 79 2.65 5.24 1.24
C VAL A 79 1.78 6.44 1.49
N ILE A 80 1.59 7.20 0.42
CA ILE A 80 0.98 8.52 0.38
C ILE A 80 -0.08 8.52 -0.73
N TYR A 81 -1.27 9.01 -0.42
CA TYR A 81 -2.37 9.10 -1.37
C TYR A 81 -3.09 10.46 -1.25
N ASP A 82 -3.32 11.11 -2.38
CA ASP A 82 -4.24 12.26 -2.52
C ASP A 82 -4.98 12.17 -3.85
N LYS A 83 -6.33 12.16 -3.82
CA LYS A 83 -7.21 12.36 -4.98
C LYS A 83 -6.77 11.67 -6.29
N GLY A 84 -6.43 10.37 -6.22
CA GLY A 84 -6.03 9.59 -7.39
C GLY A 84 -4.53 9.59 -7.69
N GLU A 85 -3.70 10.22 -6.85
CA GLU A 85 -2.24 10.11 -6.92
C GLU A 85 -1.73 9.19 -5.80
N LEU A 86 -1.06 8.10 -6.17
CA LEU A 86 -0.39 7.19 -5.25
C LEU A 86 1.12 7.39 -5.33
N ARG A 87 1.77 7.66 -4.20
CA ARG A 87 3.23 7.81 -4.08
C ARG A 87 3.77 6.88 -3.01
N PHE A 88 4.99 6.41 -3.26
CA PHE A 88 5.73 5.58 -2.32
C PHE A 88 6.99 6.32 -1.88
N THR A 89 7.40 6.09 -0.64
CA THR A 89 8.73 6.47 -0.14
C THR A 89 9.44 5.24 0.40
N ILE A 90 10.76 5.23 0.31
CA ILE A 90 11.60 4.21 0.95
C ILE A 90 12.57 4.96 1.85
N ASN A 91 12.54 4.66 3.14
CA ASN A 91 13.35 5.33 4.16
C ASN A 91 13.22 6.87 4.14
N GLY A 92 12.01 7.35 3.83
CA GLY A 92 11.67 8.78 3.77
C GLY A 92 11.88 9.44 2.40
N ASP A 93 12.65 8.82 1.49
CA ASP A 93 12.91 9.37 0.16
C ASP A 93 11.85 8.91 -0.85
N ILE A 94 11.48 9.80 -1.79
CA ILE A 94 10.48 9.48 -2.83
C ILE A 94 10.98 8.33 -3.71
N ALA A 95 10.18 7.27 -3.79
CA ALA A 95 10.42 6.16 -4.69
C ALA A 95 9.86 6.47 -6.08
N HIS A 96 10.63 6.14 -7.12
CA HIS A 96 10.23 6.35 -8.51
C HIS A 96 9.54 5.10 -9.04
N VAL A 97 8.41 5.26 -9.72
CA VAL A 97 7.71 4.16 -10.40
C VAL A 97 8.03 4.23 -11.90
N TYR A 98 8.24 3.08 -12.54
CA TYR A 98 8.26 2.95 -13.99
C TYR A 98 7.00 2.22 -14.44
N SER A 99 6.40 2.68 -15.54
CA SER A 99 5.43 1.92 -16.32
C SER A 99 6.02 1.64 -17.70
N GLU A 100 5.41 0.76 -18.51
CA GLU A 100 5.95 0.31 -19.81
C GLU A 100 6.32 1.44 -20.78
N GLN A 101 5.92 2.67 -20.50
CA GLN A 101 6.08 3.81 -21.41
C GLN A 101 6.88 4.99 -20.83
N THR A 102 6.97 5.18 -19.49
CA THR A 102 7.75 6.29 -18.87
C THR A 102 8.07 6.06 -17.39
N GLU A 103 9.04 6.83 -16.86
CA GLU A 103 9.12 7.15 -15.43
C GLU A 103 7.87 7.93 -15.02
N GLN A 104 7.17 7.49 -13.98
CA GLN A 104 5.96 8.10 -13.45
C GLN A 104 6.08 8.15 -11.92
N SER A 105 6.06 9.34 -11.33
CA SER A 105 5.83 9.51 -9.91
C SER A 105 5.19 10.89 -9.74
N PRO A 106 3.92 10.98 -9.27
CA PRO A 106 3.06 9.91 -8.72
C PRO A 106 2.57 8.88 -9.75
N LEU A 107 2.11 7.72 -9.25
CA LEU A 107 1.28 6.79 -10.02
C LEU A 107 -0.17 7.29 -9.98
N CYS A 108 -0.75 7.58 -11.15
CA CYS A 108 -2.16 7.95 -11.25
C CYS A 108 -3.05 6.71 -11.17
N ILE A 109 -4.03 6.73 -10.25
CA ILE A 109 -5.03 5.69 -10.03
C ILE A 109 -6.43 6.29 -10.10
N ASP A 110 -7.40 5.51 -10.61
CA ASP A 110 -8.79 5.93 -10.69
C ASP A 110 -9.63 5.18 -9.65
N SER A 111 -9.92 5.85 -8.54
CA SER A 111 -10.80 5.36 -7.48
C SER A 111 -12.28 5.67 -7.73
N GLY A 112 -12.66 6.27 -8.86
CA GLY A 112 -14.05 6.65 -9.12
C GLY A 112 -14.63 7.64 -8.09
N GLY A 113 -13.78 8.29 -7.29
CA GLY A 113 -14.19 9.17 -6.19
C GLY A 113 -14.62 8.45 -4.91
N GLU A 114 -14.43 7.14 -4.81
CA GLU A 114 -14.71 6.39 -3.59
C GLU A 114 -13.62 6.61 -2.53
N VAL A 115 -13.95 6.31 -1.27
CA VAL A 115 -12.98 6.36 -0.16
C VAL A 115 -11.91 5.27 -0.39
N LEU A 116 -10.76 5.34 0.26
CA LEU A 116 -9.75 4.27 0.23
C LEU A 116 -9.31 3.94 1.65
N TYR A 117 -9.01 2.67 1.89
CA TYR A 117 -8.43 2.15 3.12
C TYR A 117 -7.07 1.51 2.82
N PRO A 118 -6.08 1.69 3.69
CA PRO A 118 -4.86 0.90 3.64
C PRO A 118 -5.17 -0.56 4.01
N VAL A 119 -4.58 -1.51 3.28
CA VAL A 119 -4.69 -2.94 3.59
C VAL A 119 -3.33 -3.62 3.48
N LEU A 120 -3.09 -4.58 4.35
CA LEU A 120 -1.81 -5.30 4.36
C LEU A 120 -2.07 -6.78 4.23
N GLY A 121 -1.27 -7.43 3.38
CA GLY A 121 -1.27 -8.86 3.19
C GLY A 121 0.12 -9.41 3.52
N VAL A 122 0.20 -10.33 4.47
CA VAL A 122 1.45 -11.01 4.83
C VAL A 122 1.36 -12.48 4.46
N GLY A 123 2.45 -13.04 3.93
CA GLY A 123 2.63 -14.48 3.83
C GLY A 123 2.93 -15.10 5.20
N ASP A 124 2.87 -16.42 5.28
CA ASP A 124 2.86 -17.18 6.54
C ASP A 124 4.06 -16.92 7.47
N ASP A 125 5.24 -16.54 6.95
CA ASP A 125 6.44 -16.26 7.76
C ASP A 125 6.90 -14.80 7.71
N THR A 126 5.98 -13.86 7.49
CA THR A 126 6.28 -12.43 7.34
C THR A 126 5.67 -11.60 8.45
N VAL A 127 6.48 -10.76 9.08
CA VAL A 127 6.02 -9.75 10.03
C VAL A 127 6.17 -8.35 9.41
N LEU A 128 5.07 -7.59 9.44
CA LEU A 128 5.01 -6.19 9.07
C LEU A 128 4.51 -5.37 10.27
N ASP A 129 5.38 -4.53 10.81
CA ASP A 129 5.00 -3.51 11.78
C ASP A 129 4.40 -2.32 11.04
N VAL A 130 3.25 -1.81 11.45
CA VAL A 130 2.57 -0.72 10.75
C VAL A 130 2.38 0.49 11.66
N ALA A 131 2.75 1.67 11.16
CA ALA A 131 2.46 2.95 11.78
C ALA A 131 1.42 3.75 10.97
N PHE A 132 0.43 4.28 11.68
CA PHE A 132 -0.62 5.16 11.12
C PHE A 132 -0.62 6.57 11.71
N THR A 133 0.05 6.78 12.85
CA THR A 133 0.05 8.05 13.59
C THR A 133 1.40 8.75 13.54
N ALA A 134 1.38 10.08 13.60
CA ALA A 134 2.53 10.97 13.50
C ALA A 134 3.63 10.64 14.52
N ASN A 135 3.24 10.28 15.75
CA ASN A 135 4.19 9.96 16.82
C ASN A 135 4.87 8.59 16.65
N SER A 136 4.37 7.75 15.75
CA SER A 136 4.94 6.42 15.46
C SER A 136 5.68 6.37 14.13
N PHE A 137 5.72 7.48 13.39
CA PHE A 137 6.40 7.56 12.12
C PHE A 137 7.91 7.74 12.31
N ASN A 138 8.70 6.81 11.76
CA ASN A 138 10.15 6.96 11.66
C ASN A 138 10.55 8.09 10.69
N TYR A 139 9.76 8.27 9.63
CA TYR A 139 9.90 9.35 8.66
C TYR A 139 8.58 10.11 8.59
N PRO A 140 8.58 11.43 8.82
CA PRO A 140 7.34 12.21 8.75
C PRO A 140 6.74 12.13 7.34
N PRO A 141 5.42 12.26 7.19
CA PRO A 141 4.80 12.45 5.89
C PRO A 141 5.42 13.67 5.20
N LEU A 142 5.35 13.75 3.87
CA LEU A 142 5.82 14.89 3.09
C LEU A 142 4.98 16.14 3.43
N SER A 143 5.28 16.76 4.57
CA SER A 143 4.48 17.81 5.20
C SER A 143 4.47 19.10 4.40
N VAL A 144 5.45 19.27 3.49
CA VAL A 144 5.52 20.38 2.53
C VAL A 144 4.33 20.38 1.56
N GLU A 145 3.72 19.22 1.33
CA GLU A 145 2.57 19.04 0.43
C GLU A 145 1.24 18.88 1.19
N GLY A 146 1.23 19.10 2.51
CA GLY A 146 0.02 19.04 3.33
C GLY A 146 -0.45 17.63 3.70
N PHE A 147 0.34 16.60 3.43
CA PHE A 147 0.04 15.24 3.87
C PHE A 147 0.13 15.09 5.39
N GLY A 148 -0.81 14.33 5.94
CA GLY A 148 -0.89 14.04 7.37
C GLY A 148 -1.15 12.56 7.65
N GLU A 149 -1.20 12.23 8.94
CA GLU A 149 -1.61 10.89 9.40
C GLU A 149 -3.07 10.57 9.00
N ILE A 150 -3.39 9.28 8.96
CA ILE A 150 -4.78 8.84 8.83
C ILE A 150 -5.47 9.15 10.16
N LYS A 151 -6.52 9.98 10.13
CA LYS A 151 -7.30 10.32 11.30
C LYS A 151 -8.46 9.35 11.46
N PHE A 152 -8.52 8.68 12.60
CA PHE A 152 -9.67 7.86 12.97
C PHE A 152 -10.78 8.78 13.50
N GLN A 153 -11.90 8.86 12.80
CA GLN A 153 -13.09 9.51 13.33
C GLN A 153 -13.81 8.53 14.27
N LYS A 154 -13.85 8.86 15.56
CA LYS A 154 -14.67 8.12 16.53
C LYS A 154 -16.11 8.61 16.39
N GLU A 155 -17.03 7.74 15.97
CA GLU A 155 -18.45 8.01 16.18
C GLU A 155 -18.72 7.98 17.69
N VAL A 156 -19.14 9.11 18.24
CA VAL A 156 -19.65 9.20 19.61
C VAL A 156 -21.14 8.98 19.50
N THR A 157 -21.59 7.76 19.79
CA THR A 157 -23.02 7.50 20.01
C THR A 157 -23.41 8.08 21.36
N PHE A 158 -24.34 9.04 21.37
CA PHE A 158 -24.96 9.60 22.58
C PHE A 158 -26.21 8.82 22.95
#